data_AF-A0A833M0S3-F1
#
_entry.id   AF-A0A833M0S3-F1
#
_cell.length_a   1.000
_cell.length_b   1.000
_cell.length_c   1.000
_cell.angle_alpha   90.00
_cell.angle_beta   90.00
_cell.angle_gamma   90.00
#
_symmetry.space_group_name_H-M   'P 1'
#
loop_
_entity.id
_entity.type
_entity.pdbx_description
1 polymer ?
#
loop_
_entity_poly.entity_id
_entity_poly.type
_entity_poly.pdbx_seq_one_letter_code
_entity_poly.pdbx_strand_id
1 'polypeptide(L)'
;MARHVDHLGRPVVAVTGIGIVTSLGVGKADNWAALTAGRSGIHTITRFPVDHLNTRIGGTVDFLPSSNRGGAALTHELAETAAREAMAEAGLPADGLGGPLFLAAPPVELGWRERLGLYGT
;
A
#
# COMPACT_ATOMS: atom_id res chain seq x y z
N MET A 1 12.62 26.19 26.83
CA MET A 1 12.03 25.86 25.51
C MET A 1 12.60 24.54 25.04
N ALA A 2 11.77 23.55 24.73
CA ALA A 2 12.25 22.31 24.14
C ALA A 2 12.84 22.62 22.75
N ARG A 3 14.10 22.27 22.53
CA ARG A 3 14.78 22.47 21.25
C ARG A 3 14.27 21.40 20.29
N HIS A 4 13.28 21.70 19.45
CA HIS A 4 12.81 20.79 18.38
C HIS A 4 13.78 20.77 17.19
N VAL A 5 15.08 20.74 17.49
CA VAL A 5 16.13 20.67 16.49
C VAL A 5 17.15 19.61 16.87
N ASP A 6 17.70 18.93 15.88
CA ASP A 6 18.73 17.92 16.07
C ASP A 6 20.10 18.52 16.43
N HIS A 7 21.13 17.68 16.43
CA HIS A 7 22.52 18.10 16.72
C HIS A 7 23.14 18.96 15.61
N LEU A 8 22.54 19.02 14.41
CA LEU A 8 22.96 19.85 13.29
C LEU A 8 22.08 21.10 13.12
N GLY A 9 21.14 21.35 14.04
CA GLY A 9 20.25 22.52 14.00
C GLY A 9 19.07 22.40 13.04
N ARG A 10 18.75 21.21 12.52
CA ARG A 10 17.61 20.99 11.63
C ARG A 10 16.35 20.65 12.42
N PRO A 11 15.13 20.96 11.93
CA PRO A 11 13.89 20.53 12.58
C PRO A 11 13.87 19.02 12.82
N VAL A 12 13.45 18.59 14.03
CA VAL A 12 13.26 17.17 14.33
C VAL A 12 12.05 16.65 13.55
N VAL A 13 12.25 15.53 12.85
CA VAL A 13 11.18 14.80 12.15
C VAL A 13 10.89 13.51 12.92
N ALA A 14 9.61 13.22 13.14
CA ALA A 14 9.14 12.01 13.81
C ALA A 14 8.04 11.33 13.00
N VAL A 15 7.90 10.01 13.17
CA VAL A 15 6.76 9.25 12.64
C VAL A 15 5.63 9.36 13.65
N THR A 16 4.52 9.99 13.26
CA THR A 16 3.36 10.20 14.13
C THR A 16 2.17 9.30 13.80
N GLY A 17 2.19 8.63 12.64
CA GLY A 17 1.19 7.65 12.24
C GLY A 17 1.72 6.73 11.16
N ILE A 18 1.26 5.47 11.16
CA ILE A 18 1.65 4.42 10.23
C ILE A 18 0.37 3.77 9.73
N GLY A 19 0.28 3.61 8.41
CA GLY A 19 -0.77 2.83 7.80
C GLY A 19 -0.19 1.73 6.93
N ILE A 20 -0.81 0.56 6.96
CA ILE A 20 -0.26 -0.62 6.32
C ILE A 20 -1.37 -1.53 5.77
N VAL A 21 -1.13 -2.04 4.57
CA VAL A 21 -1.90 -3.14 3.98
C VAL A 21 -0.92 -4.16 3.44
N THR A 22 -1.08 -5.43 3.84
CA THR A 22 -0.24 -6.54 3.38
C THR A 22 -1.09 -7.77 3.11
N SER A 23 -0.47 -8.87 2.66
CA SER A 23 -1.17 -10.16 2.58
C SER A 23 -1.58 -10.74 3.94
N LEU A 24 -1.16 -10.12 5.05
CA LEU A 24 -1.57 -10.50 6.41
C LEU A 24 -2.82 -9.75 6.90
N GLY A 25 -3.26 -8.69 6.21
CA GLY A 25 -4.47 -7.95 6.57
C GLY A 25 -4.44 -6.46 6.20
N VAL A 26 -5.56 -5.80 6.48
CA VAL A 26 -5.70 -4.35 6.40
C VAL A 26 -5.46 -3.78 7.79
N GLY A 27 -4.51 -2.88 7.90
CA GLY A 27 -4.26 -2.17 9.14
C GLY A 27 -3.10 -2.72 9.94
N LYS A 28 -2.50 -1.84 10.74
CA LYS A 28 -1.39 -2.12 11.65
C LYS A 28 -1.75 -3.17 12.68
N ALA A 29 -2.96 -3.10 13.24
CA ALA A 29 -3.41 -4.04 14.28
C ALA A 29 -3.47 -5.47 13.75
N ASP A 30 -4.18 -5.70 12.65
CA ASP A 30 -4.37 -7.02 12.05
C ASP A 30 -3.04 -7.59 11.52
N ASN A 31 -2.26 -6.76 10.81
CA ASN A 31 -0.96 -7.15 10.31
C ASN A 31 0.01 -7.52 11.44
N TRP A 32 0.07 -6.72 12.51
CA TRP A 32 0.97 -6.98 13.64
C TRP A 32 0.57 -8.23 14.42
N ALA A 33 -0.73 -8.41 14.67
CA ALA A 33 -1.25 -9.61 15.32
C ALA A 33 -0.96 -10.87 14.49
N ALA A 34 -0.98 -10.79 13.17
CA ALA A 34 -0.63 -11.91 12.30
C ALA A 34 0.86 -12.21 12.27
N LEU A 35 1.67 -11.16 12.10
CA LEU A 35 3.12 -11.27 12.04
C LEU A 35 3.69 -11.87 13.34
N THR A 36 3.25 -11.36 14.49
CA THR A 36 3.74 -11.82 15.81
C THR A 36 3.22 -13.20 16.19
N ALA A 37 2.09 -13.63 15.65
CA ALA A 37 1.60 -15.00 15.78
C ALA A 37 2.27 -16.01 14.83
N GLY A 38 3.25 -15.57 14.03
CA GLY A 38 3.94 -16.44 13.06
C GLY A 38 3.07 -16.86 11.89
N ARG A 39 1.99 -16.13 11.58
CA ARG A 39 1.16 -16.41 10.40
C ARG A 39 1.90 -15.98 9.14
N SER A 40 1.95 -16.88 8.15
CA SER A 40 2.47 -16.58 6.82
C SER A 40 1.36 -16.00 5.95
N GLY A 41 1.63 -14.87 5.31
CA GLY A 41 0.79 -14.31 4.24
C GLY A 41 1.22 -14.78 2.85
N ILE A 42 2.13 -15.75 2.76
CA ILE A 42 2.59 -16.33 1.50
C ILE A 42 1.73 -17.55 1.17
N HIS A 43 1.26 -17.60 -0.07
CA HIS A 43 0.35 -18.62 -0.59
C HIS A 43 0.52 -18.76 -2.11
N THR A 44 -0.12 -19.77 -2.70
CA THR A 44 -0.14 -19.97 -4.15
C THR A 44 -0.79 -18.78 -4.85
N ILE A 45 -0.14 -18.26 -5.90
CA ILE A 45 -0.67 -17.16 -6.70
C ILE A 45 -1.91 -17.63 -7.47
N THR A 46 -3.02 -16.90 -7.35
CA THR A 46 -4.30 -17.21 -8.02
C THR A 46 -4.70 -16.18 -9.08
N ARG A 47 -3.90 -15.12 -9.26
CA ARG A 47 -4.21 -13.98 -10.14
C ARG A 47 -4.10 -14.31 -11.64
N PHE A 48 -3.33 -15.33 -11.98
CA PHE A 48 -3.11 -15.83 -13.34
C PHE A 48 -2.56 -17.28 -13.27
N PRO A 49 -2.64 -18.07 -14.36
CA PRO A 49 -2.06 -19.41 -14.41
C PRO A 49 -0.54 -19.39 -14.19
N VAL A 50 -0.04 -20.24 -13.29
CA VAL A 50 1.38 -20.27 -12.89
C VAL A 50 2.13 -21.54 -13.30
N ASP A 51 1.50 -22.41 -14.10
CA ASP A 51 2.02 -23.74 -14.44
C ASP A 51 3.39 -23.75 -15.11
N HIS A 52 3.72 -22.67 -15.84
CA HIS A 52 4.97 -22.51 -16.56
C HIS A 52 5.99 -21.61 -15.84
N LEU A 53 5.73 -21.25 -14.58
CA LEU A 53 6.61 -20.39 -13.79
C LEU A 53 7.42 -21.18 -12.77
N ASN A 54 8.68 -20.79 -12.59
CA ASN A 54 9.55 -21.32 -11.54
C ASN A 54 9.05 -20.92 -10.14
N THR A 55 8.54 -19.69 -10.00
CA THR A 55 7.96 -19.17 -8.75
C THR A 55 6.43 -19.15 -8.86
N ARG A 56 5.76 -19.82 -7.92
CA ARG A 56 4.29 -20.02 -7.94
C ARG A 56 3.59 -19.50 -6.68
N ILE A 57 4.35 -18.93 -5.76
CA ILE A 57 3.87 -18.39 -4.48
C ILE A 57 4.13 -16.89 -4.40
N GLY A 58 3.29 -16.19 -3.65
CA GLY A 58 3.42 -14.75 -3.42
C GLY A 58 2.65 -14.28 -2.19
N GLY A 59 2.98 -13.08 -1.72
CA GLY A 59 2.22 -12.35 -0.69
C GLY A 59 1.25 -11.38 -1.34
N THR A 60 0.19 -11.89 -1.97
CA THR A 60 -0.80 -11.08 -2.67
C THR A 60 -1.90 -10.57 -1.73
N VAL A 61 -2.44 -9.39 -2.02
CA VAL A 61 -3.59 -8.79 -1.32
C VAL A 61 -4.85 -9.07 -2.13
N ASP A 62 -5.51 -10.19 -1.86
CA ASP A 62 -6.59 -10.69 -2.71
C ASP A 62 -7.99 -10.37 -2.18
N PHE A 63 -8.09 -9.96 -0.92
CA PHE A 63 -9.34 -9.64 -0.23
C PHE A 63 -9.87 -8.21 -0.46
N LEU A 64 -9.10 -7.32 -1.10
CA LEU A 64 -9.58 -5.98 -1.41
C LEU A 64 -10.51 -5.98 -2.64
N PRO A 65 -11.58 -5.16 -2.66
CA PRO A 65 -12.47 -4.99 -3.80
C PRO A 65 -11.79 -4.75 -5.17
N SER A 66 -10.64 -4.07 -5.22
CA SER A 66 -9.86 -3.86 -6.45
C SER A 66 -8.90 -4.99 -6.83
N SER A 67 -8.78 -6.05 -6.05
CA SER A 67 -7.79 -7.12 -6.28
C SER A 67 -7.92 -7.76 -7.67
N ASN A 68 -9.13 -7.78 -8.23
CA ASN A 68 -9.44 -8.31 -9.55
C ASN A 68 -9.57 -7.23 -10.66
N ARG A 69 -9.34 -5.95 -10.36
CA ARG A 69 -9.53 -4.82 -11.29
C ARG A 69 -8.26 -4.36 -12.01
N GLY A 70 -7.12 -5.01 -11.76
CA GLY A 70 -5.82 -4.66 -12.36
C GLY A 70 -4.89 -3.94 -11.38
N GLY A 71 -3.62 -3.80 -11.80
CA GLY A 71 -2.55 -3.29 -10.93
C GLY A 71 -2.77 -1.83 -10.50
N ALA A 72 -3.26 -0.98 -11.40
CA ALA A 72 -3.50 0.43 -11.10
C ALA A 72 -4.61 0.62 -10.06
N ALA A 73 -5.76 -0.04 -10.25
CA ALA A 73 -6.88 0.02 -9.32
C ALA A 73 -6.50 -0.49 -7.92
N LEU A 74 -5.78 -1.62 -7.86
CA LEU A 74 -5.32 -2.19 -6.60
C LEU A 74 -4.28 -1.31 -5.91
N THR A 75 -3.31 -0.78 -6.64
CA THR A 75 -2.27 0.08 -6.06
C THR A 75 -2.88 1.37 -5.50
N HIS A 76 -3.88 1.94 -6.18
CA HIS A 76 -4.62 3.08 -5.67
C HIS A 76 -5.33 2.76 -4.36
N GLU A 77 -6.11 1.67 -4.30
CA GLU A 77 -6.85 1.29 -3.10
C GLU A 77 -5.90 0.95 -1.93
N LEU A 78 -4.77 0.30 -2.20
CA LEU A 78 -3.71 0.05 -1.21
C LEU A 78 -3.16 1.36 -0.63
N ALA A 79 -2.79 2.30 -1.51
CA ALA A 79 -2.22 3.58 -1.12
C ALA A 79 -3.23 4.43 -0.34
N GLU A 80 -4.48 4.50 -0.80
CA GLU A 80 -5.54 5.24 -0.13
C GLU A 80 -5.86 4.64 1.25
N THR A 81 -6.00 3.32 1.34
CA THR A 81 -6.32 2.62 2.59
C THR A 81 -5.20 2.83 3.62
N ALA A 82 -3.94 2.63 3.23
CA ALA A 82 -2.81 2.87 4.12
C ALA A 82 -2.69 4.36 4.51
N ALA A 83 -2.88 5.29 3.57
CA ALA A 83 -2.82 6.72 3.88
C ALA A 83 -3.90 7.13 4.89
N ARG A 84 -5.14 6.62 4.74
CA ARG A 84 -6.23 6.91 5.68
C ARG A 84 -5.93 6.44 7.10
N GLU A 85 -5.35 5.24 7.25
CA GLU A 85 -4.93 4.73 8.56
C GLU A 85 -3.81 5.59 9.17
N ALA A 86 -2.77 5.91 8.37
CA ALA A 86 -1.65 6.74 8.84
C ALA A 86 -2.10 8.12 9.31
N MET A 87 -3.00 8.77 8.56
CA MET A 87 -3.57 10.07 8.89
C MET A 87 -4.39 10.03 10.18
N ALA A 88 -5.23 9.00 10.32
CA ALA A 88 -6.04 8.80 11.52
C ALA A 88 -5.17 8.57 12.76
N GLU A 89 -4.12 7.74 12.65
CA GLU A 89 -3.18 7.51 13.75
C GLU A 89 -2.40 8.78 14.12
N ALA A 90 -2.00 9.58 13.12
CA ALA A 90 -1.33 10.86 13.34
C ALA A 90 -2.24 11.95 13.94
N GLY A 91 -3.55 11.71 14.04
CA GLY A 91 -4.53 12.71 14.49
C GLY A 91 -4.70 13.87 13.50
N LEU A 92 -4.40 13.64 12.21
CA LEU A 92 -4.49 14.64 11.16
C LEU A 92 -5.81 14.51 10.39
N PRO A 93 -6.39 15.62 9.92
CA PRO A 93 -7.68 15.57 9.24
C PRO A 93 -7.55 14.95 7.84
N ALA A 94 -8.59 14.24 7.41
CA ALA A 94 -8.59 13.49 6.15
C ALA A 94 -8.72 14.37 4.90
N ASP A 95 -9.07 15.64 5.06
CA ASP A 95 -9.30 16.61 3.98
C ASP A 95 -8.08 17.49 3.67
N GLY A 96 -6.96 17.35 4.41
CA GLY A 96 -5.70 17.97 4.00
C GLY A 96 -4.59 18.00 5.05
N LEU A 97 -3.36 17.81 4.58
CA LEU A 97 -2.12 17.93 5.37
C LEU A 97 -1.59 19.38 5.49
N GLY A 98 -2.14 20.32 4.71
CA GLY A 98 -1.72 21.73 4.69
C GLY A 98 -0.29 21.98 4.16
N GLY A 99 0.42 20.94 3.73
CA GLY A 99 1.76 21.02 3.16
C GLY A 99 1.79 21.07 1.63
N PRO A 100 2.97 21.33 1.02
CA PRO A 100 3.13 21.32 -0.42
C PRO A 100 2.84 19.91 -0.99
N LEU A 101 2.09 19.87 -2.11
CA LEU A 101 1.84 18.63 -2.84
C LEU A 101 3.11 18.22 -3.60
N PHE A 102 3.65 17.06 -3.25
CA PHE A 102 4.70 16.40 -4.02
C PHE A 102 4.07 15.31 -4.88
N LEU A 103 4.12 15.48 -6.21
CA LEU A 103 3.66 14.49 -7.17
C LEU A 103 4.86 13.68 -7.68
N ALA A 104 4.82 12.36 -7.47
CA ALA A 104 5.61 11.42 -8.25
C ALA A 104 4.69 10.83 -9.32
N ALA A 105 5.00 11.07 -10.60
CA ALA A 105 4.21 10.50 -11.67
C ALA A 105 4.31 8.97 -11.59
N PRO A 106 3.18 8.23 -11.52
CA PRO A 106 3.23 6.78 -11.58
C PRO A 106 3.75 6.34 -12.96
N PRO A 107 4.23 5.09 -13.09
CA PRO A 107 4.56 4.53 -14.39
C PRO A 107 3.38 4.70 -15.36
N VAL A 108 3.65 5.24 -16.56
CA VAL A 108 2.63 5.54 -17.58
C VAL A 108 2.24 4.28 -18.38
N GLU A 109 2.82 3.13 -18.06
CA GLU A 109 2.57 1.88 -18.77
C GLU A 109 1.20 1.30 -18.40
N LEU A 110 0.34 1.15 -19.41
CA LEU A 110 -0.92 0.43 -19.29
C LEU A 110 -0.66 -1.06 -19.07
N GLY A 111 -1.37 -1.66 -18.11
CA GLY A 111 -1.40 -3.10 -17.93
C GLY A 111 -2.02 -3.80 -19.14
N TRP A 112 -1.75 -5.11 -19.26
CA TRP A 112 -2.23 -5.90 -20.40
C TRP A 112 -3.75 -5.94 -20.50
N ARG A 113 -4.47 -5.92 -19.38
CA ARG A 113 -5.94 -5.87 -19.37
C ARG A 113 -6.46 -4.59 -20.01
N GLU A 114 -5.90 -3.46 -19.61
CA GLU A 114 -6.26 -2.14 -20.12
C GLU A 114 -5.89 -2.02 -21.60
N ARG A 115 -4.70 -2.50 -21.99
CA ARG A 115 -4.27 -2.53 -23.40
C ARG A 115 -5.20 -3.39 -24.26
N LEU A 116 -5.54 -4.60 -23.81
CA LEU A 116 -6.44 -5.48 -24.56
C LEU A 116 -7.85 -4.89 -24.66
N GLY A 117 -8.33 -4.17 -23.65
CA GLY A 117 -9.61 -3.46 -23.71
C GLY A 117 -9.64 -2.30 -24.73
N LEU A 118 -8.49 -1.70 -25.05
CA LEU A 118 -8.39 -0.66 -26.09
C LEU A 118 -8.38 -1.22 -27.51
N TYR A 119 -7.81 -2.41 -27.70
CA TYR A 119 -7.69 -3.06 -29.01
C TYR A 119 -8.75 -4.12 -29.30
N GLY A 120 -9.48 -4.55 -28.27
CA GLY A 120 -10.58 -5.51 -28.38
C GLY A 120 -11.86 -4.84 -28.84
N THR A 121 -12.16 -4.95 -30.14
CA THR A 121 -13.52 -4.92 -30.67
C THR A 121 -14.17 -6.29 -30.52
#